data_AF-B7AT56-F1
#
_entry.id   AF-B7AT56-F1
#
_cell.length_a   1.000
_cell.length_b   1.000
_cell.length_c   1.000
_cell.angle_alpha   90.00
_cell.angle_beta   90.00
_cell.angle_gamma   90.00
#
_symmetry.space_group_name_H-M   'P 1'
#
loop_
_entity.id
_entity.type
_entity.pdbx_description
1 polymer ?
#
loop_
_entity_poly.entity_id
_entity_poly.type
_entity_poly.pdbx_seq_one_letter_code
_entity_poly.pdbx_strand_id
1 'polypeptide(L)'
;MTKNEFISSVAGYVQKYAAVYGILVHSPVIAQAVLESGWGGSKLSSRYHNYFGLKCGSRWTGKSVNMKTQEEYTPGTLTTISDNFRVYDSMEEGIKGYFEFIQLPRYRNLKGIMDPEKYLETIRADGYATSSSYVENCMKLIRQYGLTKYDEGEKKTMGKTAESVLNVMRGWLGFNESNGRFKEIIDMYNNVKPLPRGYAVKYSDEWCDTCVSAAAVKAGCEELIGRECGVEKHIEIFKQKGIWIEDGTITPKPGYVIAYNWDKSTQPNDGNADHIGYVESVSGSNITVIEGNKGEAVARRVIPVGWGYIRGYAAPKYDAATVTPVPSTPEKSVEEVAKEVLAGKWGNGEERKNRLKAAGYDYAAVQAKVNQLAKGTSNQKSIDAVAREVIRGKWGNGADRKKRITSAGYDYSAVQKRVNELLK
;
A
#
# COMPACT_ATOMS: atom_id res chain seq x y z
N MET A 1 17.50 25.23 13.21
CA MET A 1 16.56 24.10 13.26
C MET A 1 16.54 23.56 14.67
N THR A 2 15.36 23.45 15.28
CA THR A 2 15.19 22.80 16.59
C THR A 2 15.35 21.27 16.47
N LYS A 3 15.52 20.57 17.59
CA LYS A 3 15.61 19.11 17.61
C LYS A 3 14.37 18.43 16.99
N ASN A 4 13.18 18.95 17.30
CA ASN A 4 11.92 18.41 16.78
C ASN A 4 11.73 18.73 15.29
N GLU A 5 12.15 19.91 14.83
CA GLU A 5 12.15 20.24 13.39
C GLU A 5 13.09 19.32 12.60
N PHE A 6 14.26 19.01 13.17
CA PHE A 6 15.20 18.07 12.55
C PHE A 6 14.61 16.66 12.45
N ILE A 7 14.07 16.13 13.56
CA ILE A 7 13.38 14.83 13.58
C ILE A 7 12.25 14.81 12.54
N SER A 8 11.42 15.85 12.49
CA SER A 8 10.26 15.90 11.57
C SER A 8 10.70 15.96 10.11
N SER A 9 11.75 16.73 9.79
CA SER A 9 12.29 16.82 8.44
C SER A 9 12.89 15.48 7.99
N VAL A 10 13.68 14.84 8.86
CA VAL A 10 14.25 13.51 8.57
C VAL A 10 13.14 12.48 8.41
N ALA A 11 12.17 12.43 9.32
CA ALA A 11 11.07 11.48 9.30
C ALA A 11 10.27 11.54 7.99
N GLY A 12 9.97 12.74 7.48
CA GLY A 12 9.26 12.91 6.21
C GLY A 12 9.97 12.24 5.03
N TYR A 13 11.29 12.40 4.92
CA TYR A 13 12.07 11.73 3.86
C TYR A 13 12.27 10.24 4.14
N VAL A 14 12.43 9.83 5.40
CA VAL A 14 12.52 8.40 5.76
C VAL A 14 11.22 7.68 5.37
N GLN A 15 10.05 8.24 5.67
CA GLN A 15 8.74 7.71 5.28
C GLN A 15 8.56 7.67 3.76
N LYS A 16 9.03 8.71 3.05
CA LYS A 16 9.01 8.75 1.58
C LYS A 16 9.79 7.60 0.93
N TYR A 17 10.92 7.20 1.49
CA TYR A 17 11.83 6.26 0.83
C TYR A 17 11.86 4.85 1.42
N ALA A 18 11.60 4.65 2.72
CA ALA A 18 11.80 3.35 3.39
C ALA A 18 11.12 2.18 2.65
N ALA A 19 9.85 2.33 2.28
CA ALA A 19 9.09 1.32 1.56
C ALA A 19 9.68 0.99 0.18
N VAL A 20 10.16 2.01 -0.56
CA VAL A 20 10.80 1.84 -1.90
C VAL A 20 12.01 0.91 -1.81
N TYR A 21 12.72 0.95 -0.69
CA TYR A 21 13.93 0.15 -0.47
C TYR A 21 13.68 -1.12 0.37
N GLY A 22 12.42 -1.44 0.69
CA GLY A 22 12.02 -2.65 1.42
C GLY A 22 12.25 -2.59 2.93
N ILE A 23 12.42 -1.39 3.49
CA ILE A 23 12.58 -1.17 4.93
C ILE A 23 11.20 -0.88 5.53
N LEU A 24 10.80 -1.63 6.55
CA LEU A 24 9.47 -1.55 7.16
C LEU A 24 9.45 -0.74 8.48
N VAL A 25 10.61 -0.32 8.97
CA VAL A 25 10.79 0.40 10.24
C VAL A 25 11.56 1.71 10.00
N HIS A 26 11.13 2.80 10.63
CA HIS A 26 11.56 4.18 10.36
C HIS A 26 12.33 4.80 11.53
N SER A 27 11.89 4.56 12.77
CA SER A 27 12.47 5.05 14.00
C SER A 27 13.96 4.78 14.17
N PRO A 28 14.53 3.59 13.81
CA PRO A 28 15.96 3.40 13.90
C PRO A 28 16.70 4.26 12.88
N VAL A 29 16.17 4.43 11.67
CA VAL A 29 16.80 5.28 10.64
C VAL A 29 16.83 6.75 11.08
N ILE A 30 15.73 7.23 11.69
CA ILE A 30 15.67 8.59 12.24
C ILE A 30 16.67 8.75 13.39
N ALA A 31 16.75 7.79 14.31
CA ALA A 31 17.68 7.82 15.43
C ALA A 31 19.15 7.80 14.95
N GLN A 32 19.47 7.01 13.94
CA GLN A 32 20.79 7.02 13.29
C GLN A 32 21.12 8.41 12.76
N ALA A 33 20.22 9.03 12.00
CA ALA A 33 20.45 10.38 11.49
C ALA A 33 20.69 11.39 12.63
N VAL A 34 19.94 11.32 13.73
CA VAL A 34 20.15 12.19 14.90
C VAL A 34 21.53 11.98 15.50
N LEU A 35 21.91 10.73 15.76
CA LEU A 35 23.15 10.37 16.42
C LEU A 35 24.38 10.75 15.57
N GLU A 36 24.40 10.33 14.31
CA GLU A 36 25.55 10.47 13.40
C GLU A 36 25.78 11.93 12.97
N SER A 37 24.71 12.71 12.86
CA SER A 37 24.81 14.11 12.46
C SER A 37 24.96 15.08 13.63
N GLY A 38 24.79 14.61 14.88
CA GLY A 38 24.66 15.49 16.04
C GLY A 38 23.53 16.49 15.84
N TRP A 39 22.31 15.99 15.56
CA TRP A 39 21.13 16.82 15.27
C TRP A 39 21.26 17.74 14.04
N GLY A 40 21.99 17.29 13.01
CA GLY A 40 22.28 18.06 11.80
C GLY A 40 23.35 19.14 11.98
N GLY A 41 23.96 19.22 13.16
CA GLY A 41 24.94 20.27 13.50
C GLY A 41 26.38 19.93 13.12
N SER A 42 26.70 18.68 12.81
CA SER A 42 28.07 18.30 12.41
C SER A 42 28.46 19.00 11.11
N LYS A 43 29.75 19.31 10.92
CA LYS A 43 30.24 19.90 9.66
C LYS A 43 29.92 19.03 8.45
N LEU A 44 29.92 17.70 8.62
CA LEU A 44 29.59 16.75 7.57
C LEU A 44 28.12 16.85 7.14
N SER A 45 27.21 16.95 8.10
CA SER A 45 25.77 17.04 7.82
C SER A 45 25.31 18.43 7.39
N SER A 46 25.75 19.49 8.09
CA SER A 46 25.33 20.87 7.82
C SER A 46 25.83 21.43 6.48
N ARG A 47 27.03 21.05 6.04
CA ARG A 47 27.65 21.57 4.80
C ARG A 47 27.52 20.64 3.61
N TYR A 48 27.49 19.32 3.84
CA TYR A 48 27.54 18.32 2.78
C TYR A 48 26.34 17.37 2.78
N HIS A 49 25.33 17.67 3.61
CA HIS A 49 24.06 16.94 3.68
C HIS A 49 24.22 15.43 3.91
N ASN A 50 25.29 15.01 4.58
CA ASN A 50 25.53 13.62 4.94
C ASN A 50 25.23 13.42 6.43
N TYR A 51 23.99 13.01 6.71
CA TYR A 51 23.45 12.87 8.07
C TYR A 51 23.76 11.53 8.74
N PHE A 52 24.39 10.61 8.01
CA PHE A 52 24.56 9.21 8.40
C PHE A 52 26.03 8.80 8.47
N GLY A 53 26.98 9.73 8.29
CA GLY A 53 28.41 9.43 8.32
C GLY A 53 28.88 8.55 7.16
N LEU A 54 28.18 8.56 6.01
CA LEU A 54 28.46 7.61 4.93
C LEU A 54 29.79 7.92 4.24
N LYS A 55 30.72 6.97 4.33
CA LYS A 55 31.97 6.98 3.57
C LYS A 55 31.72 6.62 2.11
N CYS A 56 32.60 7.05 1.22
CA CYS A 56 32.50 6.75 -0.21
C CYS A 56 32.60 5.23 -0.47
N GLY A 57 33.59 4.58 0.16
CA GLY A 57 33.95 3.21 -0.19
C GLY A 57 34.34 3.09 -1.67
N SER A 58 34.35 1.87 -2.21
CA SER A 58 34.77 1.62 -3.60
C SER A 58 33.69 1.82 -4.66
N ARG A 59 32.41 1.96 -4.27
CA ARG A 59 31.27 2.03 -5.20
C ARG A 59 30.67 3.42 -5.38
N TRP A 60 31.05 4.39 -4.55
CA TRP A 60 30.52 5.75 -4.67
C TRP A 60 31.25 6.51 -5.77
N THR A 61 30.50 7.02 -6.74
CA THR A 61 31.00 7.82 -7.87
C THR A 61 30.56 9.28 -7.79
N GLY A 62 29.80 9.66 -6.76
CA GLY A 62 29.33 11.02 -6.54
C GLY A 62 30.38 11.93 -5.91
N LYS A 63 29.95 13.16 -5.58
CA LYS A 63 30.78 14.16 -4.90
C LYS A 63 31.31 13.61 -3.56
N SER A 64 32.52 13.99 -3.20
CA SER A 64 33.17 13.56 -1.95
C SER A 64 33.89 14.71 -1.26
N VAL A 65 34.08 14.55 0.05
CA VAL A 65 34.91 15.45 0.87
C VAL A 65 35.81 14.63 1.76
N ASN A 66 37.10 14.98 1.81
CA ASN A 66 38.06 14.37 2.71
C ASN A 66 38.00 15.05 4.09
N MET A 67 37.78 14.28 5.16
CA MET A 67 37.65 14.79 6.52
C MET A 67 38.29 13.86 7.54
N LYS A 68 38.72 14.41 8.68
CA LYS A 68 39.16 13.61 9.82
C LYS A 68 37.97 12.95 10.51
N THR A 69 38.12 11.69 10.91
CA THR A 69 37.15 10.91 11.71
C THR A 69 37.88 10.09 12.79
N GLN A 70 37.15 9.61 13.79
CA GLN A 70 37.67 8.72 14.83
C GLN A 70 37.22 7.28 14.56
N GLU A 71 38.13 6.32 14.65
CA GLU A 71 37.84 4.89 14.57
C GLU A 71 38.26 4.18 15.85
N GLU A 72 37.49 3.19 16.28
CA GLU A 72 37.79 2.35 17.44
C GLU A 72 38.18 0.94 16.96
N TYR A 73 39.48 0.74 16.70
CA TYR A 73 40.01 -0.58 16.31
C TYR A 73 40.19 -1.51 17.53
N THR A 74 40.38 -0.91 18.70
CA THR A 74 40.49 -1.59 19.99
C THR A 74 39.49 -0.93 20.95
N PRO A 75 38.66 -1.69 21.69
CA PRO A 75 37.71 -1.13 22.63
C PRO A 75 38.38 -0.14 23.60
N GLY A 76 37.89 1.09 23.64
CA GLY A 76 38.39 2.20 24.47
C GLY A 76 39.43 3.11 23.80
N THR A 77 39.96 2.78 22.62
CA THR A 77 41.03 3.56 21.96
C THR A 77 40.58 4.15 20.64
N LEU A 78 40.40 5.47 20.60
CA LEU A 78 40.06 6.22 19.39
C LEU A 78 41.31 6.59 18.58
N THR A 79 41.33 6.22 17.30
CA THR A 79 42.37 6.58 16.33
C THR A 79 41.83 7.61 15.35
N THR A 80 42.51 8.76 15.23
CA THR A 80 42.15 9.78 14.23
C THR A 80 42.70 9.40 12.86
N ILE A 81 41.82 9.25 11.87
CA ILE A 81 42.19 9.01 10.47
C ILE A 81 41.57 10.07 9.57
N SER A 82 41.99 10.15 8.30
CA SER A 82 41.29 10.93 7.26
C SER A 82 40.61 9.98 6.29
N ASP A 83 39.36 10.27 5.93
CA ASP A 83 38.57 9.43 5.04
C ASP A 83 37.69 10.29 4.11
N ASN A 84 37.24 9.71 3.00
CA ASN A 84 36.37 10.37 2.03
C ASN A 84 34.91 10.07 2.35
N PHE A 85 34.15 11.12 2.67
CA PHE A 85 32.71 11.04 2.92
C PHE A 85 31.92 11.48 1.70
N ARG A 86 30.73 10.89 1.54
CA ARG A 86 29.79 11.24 0.47
C ARG A 86 29.28 12.66 0.70
N VAL A 87 29.10 13.40 -0.39
CA VAL A 87 28.51 14.74 -0.41
C VAL A 87 27.20 14.67 -1.19
N TYR A 88 26.16 15.28 -0.62
CA TYR A 88 24.83 15.36 -1.20
C TYR A 88 24.42 16.81 -1.40
N ASP A 89 23.51 17.05 -2.35
CA ASP A 89 23.08 18.40 -2.72
C ASP A 89 21.97 18.95 -1.80
N SER A 90 21.28 18.07 -1.05
CA SER A 90 20.17 18.44 -0.16
C SER A 90 19.95 17.42 0.95
N MET A 91 19.15 17.78 1.96
CA MET A 91 18.73 16.85 3.02
C MET A 91 18.04 15.60 2.46
N GLU A 92 17.18 15.79 1.47
CA GLU A 92 16.48 14.71 0.79
C GLU A 92 17.45 13.73 0.12
N GLU A 93 18.40 14.22 -0.68
CA GLU A 93 19.39 13.37 -1.35
C GLU A 93 20.32 12.69 -0.35
N GLY A 94 20.64 13.33 0.77
CA GLY A 94 21.37 12.72 1.87
C GLY A 94 20.66 11.53 2.51
N ILE A 95 19.35 11.67 2.76
CA ILE A 95 18.52 10.62 3.35
C ILE A 95 18.24 9.50 2.35
N LYS A 96 17.92 9.84 1.10
CA LYS A 96 17.83 8.86 0.01
C LYS A 96 19.16 8.10 -0.18
N GLY A 97 20.28 8.80 -0.07
CA GLY A 97 21.62 8.22 -0.16
C GLY A 97 21.92 7.16 0.90
N TYR A 98 21.31 7.25 2.10
CA TYR A 98 21.34 6.17 3.09
C TYR A 98 20.61 4.92 2.59
N PHE A 99 19.40 5.08 2.04
CA PHE A 99 18.64 3.95 1.53
C PHE A 99 19.31 3.28 0.32
N GLU A 100 19.98 4.06 -0.54
CA GLU A 100 20.84 3.54 -1.60
C GLU A 100 22.06 2.80 -1.05
N PHE A 101 22.69 3.33 0.01
CA PHE A 101 23.84 2.70 0.66
C PHE A 101 23.51 1.33 1.25
N ILE A 102 22.36 1.18 1.92
CA ILE A 102 21.94 -0.10 2.49
C ILE A 102 21.46 -1.11 1.43
N GLN A 103 21.54 -0.78 0.13
CA GLN A 103 21.41 -1.77 -0.95
C GLN A 103 22.71 -2.57 -1.20
N LEU A 104 23.81 -2.26 -0.50
CA LEU A 104 25.01 -3.09 -0.57
C LEU A 104 24.71 -4.53 -0.08
N PRO A 105 25.36 -5.56 -0.63
CA PRO A 105 25.06 -6.96 -0.33
C PRO A 105 25.01 -7.30 1.17
N ARG A 106 25.91 -6.72 1.96
CA ARG A 106 26.00 -6.95 3.41
C ARG A 106 24.77 -6.50 4.20
N TYR A 107 23.96 -5.57 3.68
CA TYR A 107 22.80 -4.99 4.37
C TYR A 107 21.45 -5.51 3.86
N ARG A 108 21.45 -6.54 3.00
CA ARG A 108 20.21 -7.04 2.36
C ARG A 108 19.24 -7.68 3.35
N ASN A 109 19.74 -8.19 4.46
CA ASN A 109 19.03 -8.75 5.61
C ASN A 109 18.21 -7.71 6.40
N LEU A 110 18.38 -6.41 6.16
CA LEU A 110 17.58 -5.36 6.80
C LEU A 110 16.13 -5.32 6.30
N LYS A 111 15.87 -5.86 5.11
CA LYS A 111 14.53 -5.82 4.49
C LYS A 111 13.54 -6.66 5.29
N GLY A 112 12.35 -6.10 5.52
CA GLY A 112 11.29 -6.79 6.25
C GLY A 112 11.42 -6.77 7.78
N ILE A 113 12.52 -6.24 8.34
CA ILE A 113 12.62 -6.05 9.79
C ILE A 113 11.65 -4.95 10.22
N MET A 114 10.80 -5.27 11.20
CA MET A 114 9.81 -4.35 11.77
C MET A 114 10.18 -3.88 13.19
N ASP A 115 11.06 -4.61 13.87
CA ASP A 115 11.51 -4.26 15.22
C ASP A 115 12.71 -3.30 15.18
N PRO A 116 12.63 -2.11 15.82
CA PRO A 116 13.69 -1.10 15.77
C PRO A 116 15.03 -1.58 16.35
N GLU A 117 15.00 -2.32 17.46
CA GLU A 117 16.20 -2.84 18.10
C GLU A 117 16.87 -3.88 17.22
N LYS A 118 16.09 -4.80 16.66
CA LYS A 118 16.57 -5.81 15.74
C LYS A 118 17.20 -5.21 14.49
N TYR A 119 16.63 -4.12 13.96
CA TYR A 119 17.20 -3.40 12.83
C TYR A 119 18.59 -2.85 13.18
N LEU A 120 18.73 -2.21 14.34
CA LEU A 120 19.98 -1.62 14.82
C LEU A 120 21.04 -2.67 15.14
N GLU A 121 20.66 -3.79 15.75
CA GLU A 121 21.54 -4.94 15.97
C GLU A 121 22.07 -5.50 14.65
N THR A 122 21.17 -5.68 13.67
CA THR A 122 21.50 -6.27 12.37
C THR A 122 22.45 -5.36 11.60
N ILE A 123 22.13 -4.07 11.45
CA ILE A 123 22.96 -3.14 10.68
C ILE A 123 24.34 -2.92 11.33
N ARG A 124 24.42 -2.97 12.68
CA ARG A 124 25.69 -2.92 13.41
C ARG A 124 26.52 -4.18 13.15
N ALA A 125 25.92 -5.37 13.23
CA ALA A 125 26.60 -6.63 12.95
C ALA A 125 27.15 -6.70 11.51
N ASP A 126 26.48 -6.04 10.56
CA ASP A 126 26.92 -5.91 9.17
C ASP A 126 28.04 -4.86 8.97
N GLY A 127 28.55 -4.27 10.06
CA GLY A 127 29.69 -3.37 10.05
C GLY A 127 29.35 -1.92 9.68
N TYR A 128 28.16 -1.44 10.06
CA TYR A 128 27.83 -0.02 9.95
C TYR A 128 28.54 0.84 11.01
N ALA A 129 28.59 0.36 12.25
CA ALA A 129 29.24 1.03 13.37
C ALA A 129 30.02 0.03 14.21
N THR A 130 31.19 0.44 14.72
CA THR A 130 32.06 -0.40 15.58
C THR A 130 31.70 -0.29 17.06
N SER A 131 31.17 0.86 17.50
CA SER A 131 30.87 1.12 18.91
C SER A 131 29.93 0.06 19.50
N SER A 132 30.29 -0.46 20.67
CA SER A 132 29.45 -1.38 21.46
C SER A 132 28.17 -0.74 21.99
N SER A 133 28.20 0.57 22.22
CA SER A 133 27.07 1.35 22.75
C SER A 133 26.07 1.83 21.69
N TYR A 134 26.35 1.57 20.40
CA TYR A 134 25.61 2.14 19.28
C TYR A 134 24.10 1.84 19.31
N VAL A 135 23.74 0.57 19.51
CA VAL A 135 22.34 0.12 19.56
C VAL A 135 21.60 0.83 20.70
N GLU A 136 22.18 0.78 21.91
CA GLU A 136 21.55 1.38 23.09
C GLU A 136 21.45 2.92 22.98
N ASN A 137 22.43 3.60 22.39
CA ASN A 137 22.35 5.04 22.15
C ASN A 137 21.22 5.41 21.17
N CYS A 138 21.05 4.64 20.09
CA CYS A 138 19.94 4.83 19.17
C CYS A 138 18.59 4.51 19.85
N MET A 139 18.49 3.41 20.60
CA MET A 139 17.28 3.04 21.32
C MET A 139 16.90 4.05 22.40
N LYS A 140 17.87 4.67 23.09
CA LYS A 140 17.63 5.81 24.00
C LYS A 140 16.98 6.99 23.27
N LEU A 141 17.46 7.35 22.08
CA LEU A 141 16.86 8.41 21.27
C LEU A 141 15.44 8.05 20.82
N ILE A 142 15.23 6.80 20.39
CA ILE A 142 13.89 6.30 20.00
C ILE A 142 12.90 6.44 21.15
N ARG A 143 13.27 5.99 22.36
CA ARG A 143 12.45 6.10 23.57
C ARG A 143 12.22 7.56 23.97
N GLN A 144 13.28 8.37 24.05
CA GLN A 144 13.22 9.75 24.53
C GLN A 144 12.31 10.64 23.67
N TYR A 145 12.29 10.43 22.35
CA TYR A 145 11.53 11.27 21.41
C TYR A 145 10.28 10.57 20.84
N GLY A 146 9.95 9.37 21.36
CA GLY A 146 8.80 8.57 20.91
C GLY A 146 8.82 8.33 19.40
N LEU A 147 9.98 7.93 18.85
CA LEU A 147 10.18 7.84 17.40
C LEU A 147 9.41 6.66 16.77
N THR A 148 8.97 5.68 17.55
CA THR A 148 8.15 4.56 17.07
C THR A 148 6.81 5.00 16.47
N LYS A 149 6.34 6.21 16.78
CA LYS A 149 5.19 6.83 16.10
C LYS A 149 5.37 6.97 14.57
N TYR A 150 6.61 6.87 14.07
CA TYR A 150 6.93 6.88 12.65
C TYR A 150 7.01 5.47 12.04
N ASP A 151 7.09 4.41 12.87
CA ASP A 151 7.12 3.00 12.44
C ASP A 151 5.75 2.46 12.09
N GLU A 152 4.73 3.02 12.73
CA GLU A 152 3.32 2.88 12.35
C GLU A 152 3.14 3.59 11.00
N GLY A 153 3.55 2.90 9.92
CA GLY A 153 3.69 3.44 8.57
C GLY A 153 2.61 4.46 8.26
N GLU A 154 3.02 5.68 7.90
CA GLU A 154 2.17 6.84 7.65
C GLU A 154 0.75 6.69 8.23
N LYS A 155 0.52 7.15 9.47
CA LYS A 155 -0.63 8.04 9.64
C LYS A 155 -0.38 9.25 8.77
N LYS A 156 -0.54 9.10 7.44
CA LYS A 156 -1.07 10.16 6.61
C LYS A 156 -2.19 10.71 7.47
N THR A 157 -2.13 11.98 7.79
CA THR A 157 -3.35 12.75 7.94
C THR A 157 -4.02 12.63 6.57
N MET A 158 -4.62 11.47 6.31
CA MET A 158 -5.69 11.33 5.33
C MET A 158 -6.61 12.46 5.78
N GLY A 159 -6.86 13.44 4.92
CA GLY A 159 -7.93 14.40 5.21
C GLY A 159 -9.15 13.59 5.67
N LYS A 160 -9.99 14.17 6.53
CA LYS A 160 -11.16 13.47 7.06
C LYS A 160 -12.12 13.24 5.87
N THR A 161 -11.89 12.18 5.11
CA THR A 161 -12.40 11.94 3.76
C THR A 161 -13.27 10.68 3.76
N ALA A 162 -14.20 10.57 2.83
CA ALA A 162 -14.96 9.33 2.63
C ALA A 162 -14.02 8.13 2.40
N GLU A 163 -12.92 8.34 1.67
CA GLU A 163 -11.99 7.27 1.35
C GLU A 163 -11.18 6.78 2.57
N SER A 164 -10.95 7.64 3.58
CA SER A 164 -10.24 7.22 4.80
C SER A 164 -11.07 6.23 5.62
N VAL A 165 -12.36 6.51 5.84
CA VAL A 165 -13.25 5.57 6.53
C VAL A 165 -13.48 4.30 5.71
N LEU A 166 -13.62 4.42 4.39
CA LEU A 166 -13.81 3.25 3.53
C LEU A 166 -12.58 2.36 3.47
N ASN A 167 -11.37 2.91 3.49
CA ASN A 167 -10.15 2.11 3.55
C ASN A 167 -10.02 1.34 4.87
N VAL A 168 -10.47 1.93 5.99
CA VAL A 168 -10.58 1.20 7.25
C VAL A 168 -11.55 0.04 7.12
N MET A 169 -12.77 0.30 6.64
CA MET A 169 -13.80 -0.73 6.48
C MET A 169 -13.37 -1.86 5.53
N ARG A 170 -12.71 -1.53 4.41
CA ARG A 170 -12.15 -2.51 3.48
C ARG A 170 -11.05 -3.35 4.12
N GLY A 171 -10.20 -2.74 4.94
CA GLY A 171 -9.15 -3.44 5.68
C GLY A 171 -9.69 -4.45 6.70
N TRP A 172 -10.95 -4.31 7.10
CA TRP A 172 -11.61 -5.23 8.03
C TRP A 172 -12.45 -6.32 7.36
N LEU A 173 -12.59 -6.32 6.03
CA LEU A 173 -13.35 -7.35 5.34
C LEU A 173 -12.86 -8.76 5.72
N GLY A 174 -13.80 -9.61 6.14
CA GLY A 174 -13.51 -10.96 6.62
C GLY A 174 -13.15 -11.07 8.10
N PHE A 175 -13.08 -9.96 8.84
CA PHE A 175 -13.07 -10.01 10.31
C PHE A 175 -14.42 -10.56 10.75
N ASN A 176 -14.42 -11.57 11.62
CA ASN A 176 -15.66 -12.21 12.06
C ASN A 176 -15.51 -12.81 13.46
N GLU A 177 -16.62 -13.31 13.99
CA GLU A 177 -16.64 -13.89 15.34
C GLU A 177 -15.86 -15.20 15.42
N SER A 178 -15.95 -16.04 14.39
CA SER A 178 -15.26 -17.33 14.34
C SER A 178 -13.72 -17.22 14.36
N ASN A 179 -13.17 -16.20 13.71
CA ASN A 179 -11.73 -15.91 13.69
C ASN A 179 -11.31 -14.95 14.80
N GLY A 180 -12.25 -14.50 15.64
CA GLY A 180 -12.01 -13.64 16.79
C GLY A 180 -11.57 -12.21 16.46
N ARG A 181 -11.41 -11.84 15.19
CA ARG A 181 -10.85 -10.54 14.79
C ARG A 181 -11.80 -9.38 14.99
N PHE A 182 -13.11 -9.63 15.10
CA PHE A 182 -14.09 -8.60 15.48
C PHE A 182 -13.75 -7.96 16.85
N LYS A 183 -13.06 -8.69 17.74
CA LYS A 183 -12.59 -8.16 19.04
C LYS A 183 -11.65 -6.97 18.85
N GLU A 184 -10.82 -6.97 17.80
CA GLU A 184 -9.95 -5.83 17.47
C GLU A 184 -10.74 -4.54 17.22
N ILE A 185 -11.96 -4.66 16.66
CA ILE A 185 -12.85 -3.53 16.37
C ILE A 185 -13.50 -3.04 17.67
N ILE A 186 -13.99 -3.96 18.51
CA ILE A 186 -14.59 -3.64 19.81
C ILE A 186 -13.56 -2.99 20.74
N ASP A 187 -12.35 -3.53 20.81
CA ASP A 187 -11.25 -2.98 21.63
C ASP A 187 -10.88 -1.56 21.17
N MET A 188 -10.83 -1.33 19.86
CA MET A 188 -10.56 -0.01 19.31
C MET A 188 -11.60 1.02 19.73
N TYR A 189 -12.88 0.66 19.66
CA TYR A 189 -13.95 1.52 20.16
C TYR A 189 -13.81 1.79 21.67
N ASN A 190 -13.59 0.73 22.45
CA ASN A 190 -13.52 0.79 23.91
C ASN A 190 -12.30 1.58 24.42
N ASN A 191 -11.21 1.63 23.66
CA ASN A 191 -9.99 2.34 24.03
C ASN A 191 -10.09 3.86 23.95
N VAL A 192 -11.09 4.40 23.23
CA VAL A 192 -11.29 5.85 23.13
C VAL A 192 -12.27 6.33 24.20
N LYS A 193 -11.79 7.22 25.08
CA LYS A 193 -12.53 7.76 26.23
C LYS A 193 -12.93 9.23 25.98
N PRO A 194 -14.05 9.71 26.58
CA PRO A 194 -15.01 8.96 27.38
C PRO A 194 -15.83 7.99 26.51
N LEU A 195 -16.23 6.85 27.09
CA LEU A 195 -17.10 5.90 26.39
C LEU A 195 -18.47 6.53 26.15
N PRO A 196 -19.06 6.41 24.94
CA PRO A 196 -20.45 6.75 24.73
C PRO A 196 -21.30 5.98 25.75
N ARG A 197 -22.23 6.70 26.39
CA ARG A 197 -23.13 6.17 27.43
C ARG A 197 -22.42 5.61 28.69
N GLY A 198 -21.11 5.82 28.84
CA GLY A 198 -20.32 5.19 29.89
C GLY A 198 -20.22 3.68 29.78
N TYR A 199 -20.57 3.09 28.63
CA TYR A 199 -20.67 1.64 28.44
C TYR A 199 -19.49 1.10 27.62
N ALA A 200 -18.83 0.05 28.13
CA ALA A 200 -17.82 -0.68 27.38
C ALA A 200 -18.50 -1.86 26.67
N VAL A 201 -18.42 -1.87 25.34
CA VAL A 201 -19.04 -2.91 24.50
C VAL A 201 -18.39 -4.25 24.80
N LYS A 202 -19.20 -5.29 25.02
CA LYS A 202 -18.73 -6.66 25.27
C LYS A 202 -18.63 -7.41 23.94
N TYR A 203 -17.81 -8.45 23.92
CA TYR A 203 -17.69 -9.33 22.75
C TYR A 203 -18.95 -10.17 22.45
N SER A 204 -19.91 -10.20 23.37
CA SER A 204 -21.22 -10.83 23.18
C SER A 204 -22.28 -9.86 22.64
N ASP A 205 -21.96 -8.57 22.54
CA ASP A 205 -22.92 -7.57 22.10
C ASP A 205 -22.90 -7.46 20.57
N GLU A 206 -24.05 -7.11 19.99
CA GLU A 206 -24.15 -6.76 18.58
C GLU A 206 -23.24 -5.56 18.26
N TRP A 207 -22.39 -5.68 17.24
CA TRP A 207 -21.27 -4.76 17.04
C TRP A 207 -21.31 -3.99 15.71
N CYS A 208 -22.48 -3.92 15.06
CA CYS A 208 -22.63 -3.19 13.79
C CYS A 208 -22.32 -1.68 13.93
N ASP A 209 -22.91 -1.03 14.93
CA ASP A 209 -22.69 0.40 15.20
C ASP A 209 -21.30 0.67 15.79
N THR A 210 -20.84 -0.23 16.67
CA THR A 210 -19.47 -0.23 17.18
C THR A 210 -18.44 -0.26 16.05
N CYS A 211 -18.70 -1.04 14.99
CA CYS A 211 -17.86 -1.08 13.78
C CYS A 211 -17.82 0.28 13.06
N VAL A 212 -18.98 0.91 12.86
CA VAL A 212 -19.07 2.24 12.23
C VAL A 212 -18.30 3.30 13.02
N SER A 213 -18.47 3.30 14.34
CA SER A 213 -17.79 4.20 15.28
C SER A 213 -16.29 3.95 15.35
N ALA A 214 -15.85 2.68 15.40
CA ALA A 214 -14.43 2.32 15.39
C ALA A 214 -13.76 2.73 14.06
N ALA A 215 -14.46 2.58 12.94
CA ALA A 215 -13.94 3.01 11.65
C ALA A 215 -13.77 4.53 11.58
N ALA A 216 -14.74 5.28 12.11
CA ALA A 216 -14.63 6.73 12.23
C ALA A 216 -13.41 7.13 13.06
N VAL A 217 -13.23 6.51 14.24
CA VAL A 217 -12.06 6.74 15.12
C VAL A 217 -10.74 6.43 14.40
N LYS A 218 -10.63 5.26 13.77
CA LYS A 218 -9.38 4.86 13.10
C LYS A 218 -9.02 5.78 11.95
N ALA A 219 -10.03 6.32 11.26
CA ALA A 219 -9.89 7.25 10.16
C ALA A 219 -9.76 8.73 10.60
N GLY A 220 -9.82 9.03 11.90
CA GLY A 220 -9.82 10.40 12.43
C GLY A 220 -11.08 11.20 12.07
N CYS A 221 -12.19 10.54 11.77
CA CYS A 221 -13.45 11.13 11.30
C CYS A 221 -14.55 11.17 12.39
N GLU A 222 -14.23 10.83 13.64
CA GLU A 222 -15.18 10.77 14.77
C GLU A 222 -15.91 12.10 15.04
N GLU A 223 -15.28 13.24 14.74
CA GLU A 223 -15.94 14.55 14.86
C GLU A 223 -17.02 14.76 13.80
N LEU A 224 -16.84 14.20 12.60
CA LEU A 224 -17.77 14.35 11.49
C LEU A 224 -18.96 13.39 11.60
N ILE A 225 -18.70 12.20 12.13
CA ILE A 225 -19.65 11.08 12.13
C ILE A 225 -20.30 10.93 13.50
N GLY A 226 -19.53 11.03 14.57
CA GLY A 226 -19.94 10.69 15.92
C GLY A 226 -19.35 9.34 16.37
N ARG A 227 -19.65 8.98 17.62
CA ARG A 227 -19.38 7.66 18.18
C ARG A 227 -20.57 7.22 19.03
N GLU A 228 -21.00 6.00 18.82
CA GLU A 228 -22.04 5.32 19.58
C GLU A 228 -21.89 3.79 19.41
N CYS A 229 -22.61 3.00 20.22
CA CYS A 229 -22.69 1.55 20.08
C CYS A 229 -24.13 1.05 19.95
N GLY A 230 -25.05 1.91 19.51
CA GLY A 230 -26.46 1.63 19.34
C GLY A 230 -27.05 2.49 18.23
N VAL A 231 -27.57 1.82 17.19
CA VAL A 231 -27.92 2.45 15.90
C VAL A 231 -28.86 3.64 16.05
N GLU A 232 -29.97 3.50 16.79
CA GLU A 232 -30.95 4.59 16.96
C GLU A 232 -30.34 5.81 17.70
N LYS A 233 -29.46 5.57 18.67
CA LYS A 233 -28.74 6.65 19.35
C LYS A 233 -27.70 7.31 18.45
N HIS A 234 -27.09 6.56 17.54
CA HIS A 234 -26.21 7.14 16.55
C HIS A 234 -26.98 8.03 15.56
N ILE A 235 -28.21 7.63 15.20
CA ILE A 235 -29.12 8.47 14.39
C ILE A 235 -29.47 9.78 15.10
N GLU A 236 -29.70 9.77 16.41
CA GLU A 236 -29.88 11.01 17.19
C GLU A 236 -28.66 11.93 17.08
N ILE A 237 -27.44 11.37 17.13
CA ILE A 237 -26.19 12.14 16.91
C ILE A 237 -26.13 12.69 15.47
N PHE A 238 -26.50 11.89 14.46
CA PHE A 238 -26.53 12.34 13.06
C PHE A 238 -27.52 13.50 12.87
N LYS A 239 -28.69 13.43 13.53
CA LYS A 239 -29.70 14.50 13.54
C LYS A 239 -29.15 15.76 14.22
N GLN A 240 -28.52 15.64 15.40
CA GLN A 240 -27.89 16.76 16.11
C GLN A 240 -26.78 17.43 15.29
N LYS A 241 -26.02 16.65 14.51
CA LYS A 241 -24.98 17.15 13.60
C LYS A 241 -25.55 17.74 12.29
N GLY A 242 -26.85 17.60 12.05
CA GLY A 242 -27.50 18.07 10.82
C GLY A 242 -27.01 17.33 9.57
N ILE A 243 -26.65 16.05 9.70
CA ILE A 243 -26.19 15.20 8.60
C ILE A 243 -27.15 14.05 8.29
N TRP A 244 -28.22 13.88 9.06
CA TRP A 244 -29.22 12.83 8.84
C TRP A 244 -30.16 13.16 7.68
N ILE A 245 -30.44 12.16 6.86
CA ILE A 245 -31.37 12.18 5.72
C ILE A 245 -32.36 11.04 5.93
N GLU A 246 -33.61 11.42 6.20
CA GLU A 246 -34.72 10.49 6.47
C GLU A 246 -35.16 9.72 5.21
N ASP A 247 -35.00 10.32 4.04
CA ASP A 247 -35.44 9.76 2.77
C ASP A 247 -34.53 8.60 2.31
N GLY A 248 -34.98 7.36 2.52
CA GLY A 248 -34.29 6.15 2.07
C GLY A 248 -34.27 5.95 0.55
N THR A 249 -34.95 6.80 -0.23
CA THR A 249 -35.00 6.72 -1.71
C THR A 249 -33.87 7.45 -2.40
N ILE A 250 -33.09 8.28 -1.68
CA ILE A 250 -31.99 9.02 -2.30
C ILE A 250 -30.93 8.08 -2.86
N THR A 251 -30.19 8.57 -3.86
CA THR A 251 -28.93 7.93 -4.26
C THR A 251 -27.81 8.43 -3.34
N PRO A 252 -27.25 7.59 -2.45
CA PRO A 252 -26.22 8.02 -1.51
C PRO A 252 -24.87 8.24 -2.22
N LYS A 253 -23.91 8.82 -1.49
CA LYS A 253 -22.51 8.91 -1.93
C LYS A 253 -21.62 7.94 -1.15
N PRO A 254 -20.49 7.49 -1.72
CA PRO A 254 -19.46 6.79 -0.96
C PRO A 254 -19.10 7.52 0.33
N GLY A 255 -18.96 6.78 1.43
CA GLY A 255 -18.70 7.30 2.76
C GLY A 255 -19.96 7.71 3.54
N TYR A 256 -21.15 7.73 2.93
CA TYR A 256 -22.38 7.88 3.70
C TYR A 256 -22.56 6.71 4.65
N VAL A 257 -23.08 6.98 5.83
CA VAL A 257 -23.53 5.92 6.74
C VAL A 257 -24.95 5.58 6.35
N ILE A 258 -25.27 4.31 6.16
CA ILE A 258 -26.63 3.83 5.87
C ILE A 258 -27.17 3.13 7.10
N ALA A 259 -28.42 3.40 7.47
CA ALA A 259 -29.13 2.65 8.50
C ALA A 259 -30.29 1.87 7.88
N TYR A 260 -30.64 0.77 8.53
CA TYR A 260 -31.70 -0.13 8.11
C TYR A 260 -32.73 -0.32 9.20
N ASN A 261 -33.98 -0.50 8.79
CA ASN A 261 -35.07 -0.95 9.63
C ASN A 261 -35.70 -2.16 8.94
N TRP A 262 -35.47 -3.34 9.52
CA TRP A 262 -35.89 -4.63 8.99
C TRP A 262 -37.37 -4.92 9.24
N ASP A 263 -38.05 -4.15 10.09
CA ASP A 263 -39.47 -4.30 10.38
C ASP A 263 -40.37 -3.72 9.27
N LYS A 264 -39.80 -2.95 8.33
CA LYS A 264 -40.55 -2.29 7.25
C LYS A 264 -39.86 -2.43 5.91
N SER A 265 -40.55 -3.05 4.94
CA SER A 265 -40.01 -3.35 3.61
C SER A 265 -40.42 -2.35 2.52
N THR A 266 -40.95 -1.19 2.90
CA THR A 266 -41.45 -0.15 1.99
C THR A 266 -41.02 1.26 2.43
N GLN A 267 -40.89 2.17 1.46
CA GLN A 267 -40.63 3.59 1.70
C GLN A 267 -41.93 4.40 1.85
N PRO A 268 -41.96 5.51 2.61
CA PRO A 268 -40.87 5.97 3.49
C PRO A 268 -40.70 5.00 4.66
N ASN A 269 -39.47 4.66 5.01
CA ASN A 269 -39.18 3.83 6.17
C ASN A 269 -38.69 4.72 7.32
N ASP A 270 -39.51 4.86 8.36
CA ASP A 270 -39.43 5.88 9.41
C ASP A 270 -39.42 5.28 10.84
N GLY A 271 -39.37 3.95 10.94
CA GLY A 271 -39.30 3.22 12.21
C GLY A 271 -37.91 3.24 12.87
N ASN A 272 -37.75 2.44 13.92
CA ASN A 272 -36.47 2.31 14.62
C ASN A 272 -35.45 1.56 13.75
N ALA A 273 -34.19 1.98 13.81
CA ALA A 273 -33.14 1.32 13.06
C ALA A 273 -32.53 0.12 13.81
N ASP A 274 -32.32 -0.98 13.09
CA ASP A 274 -31.77 -2.24 13.58
C ASP A 274 -30.28 -2.40 13.25
N HIS A 275 -29.85 -1.87 12.11
CA HIS A 275 -28.52 -2.15 11.56
C HIS A 275 -27.94 -0.95 10.82
N ILE A 276 -26.63 -0.94 10.65
CA ILE A 276 -25.89 0.21 10.11
C ILE A 276 -24.61 -0.22 9.39
N GLY A 277 -24.18 0.56 8.40
CA GLY A 277 -22.93 0.34 7.69
C GLY A 277 -22.46 1.56 6.90
N TYR A 278 -21.35 1.42 6.15
CA TYR A 278 -20.86 2.46 5.25
C TYR A 278 -21.16 2.12 3.80
N VAL A 279 -21.73 3.08 3.06
CA VAL A 279 -21.85 3.03 1.62
C VAL A 279 -20.45 3.08 1.00
N GLU A 280 -20.00 1.98 0.40
CA GLU A 280 -18.70 1.90 -0.26
C GLU A 280 -18.75 2.45 -1.68
N SER A 281 -19.78 2.11 -2.44
CA SER A 281 -19.94 2.54 -3.82
C SER A 281 -21.39 2.52 -4.28
N VAL A 282 -21.69 3.29 -5.32
CA VAL A 282 -22.95 3.24 -6.05
C VAL A 282 -22.62 2.98 -7.51
N SER A 283 -23.26 1.97 -8.10
CA SER A 283 -23.07 1.58 -9.49
C SER A 283 -24.43 1.26 -10.12
N GLY A 284 -24.84 2.07 -11.09
CA GLY A 284 -26.18 2.01 -11.65
C GLY A 284 -27.25 2.20 -10.57
N SER A 285 -28.19 1.27 -10.49
CA SER A 285 -29.27 1.25 -9.48
C SER A 285 -28.90 0.51 -8.20
N ASN A 286 -27.62 0.14 -8.01
CA ASN A 286 -27.17 -0.67 -6.87
C ASN A 286 -26.21 0.11 -5.97
N ILE A 287 -26.35 -0.11 -4.68
CA ILE A 287 -25.48 0.39 -3.61
C ILE A 287 -24.70 -0.81 -3.07
N THR A 288 -23.39 -0.67 -2.94
CA THR A 288 -22.55 -1.62 -2.18
C THR A 288 -22.22 -1.00 -0.83
N VAL A 289 -22.49 -1.75 0.24
CA VAL A 289 -22.31 -1.33 1.64
C VAL A 289 -21.34 -2.29 2.33
N ILE A 290 -20.42 -1.78 3.14
CA ILE A 290 -19.64 -2.59 4.08
C ILE A 290 -20.27 -2.46 5.47
N GLU A 291 -20.69 -3.60 6.02
CA GLU A 291 -21.39 -3.70 7.30
C GLU A 291 -20.54 -4.53 8.27
N GLY A 292 -20.41 -4.08 9.52
CA GLY A 292 -19.94 -4.92 10.61
C GLY A 292 -21.08 -5.78 11.13
N ASN A 293 -20.76 -6.96 11.66
CA ASN A 293 -21.74 -7.91 12.18
C ASN A 293 -22.82 -8.35 11.17
N LYS A 294 -22.53 -8.27 9.87
CA LYS A 294 -23.39 -8.84 8.83
C LYS A 294 -23.12 -10.33 8.75
N GLY A 295 -24.00 -11.11 9.37
CA GLY A 295 -23.78 -12.55 9.54
C GLY A 295 -22.48 -12.80 10.33
N GLU A 296 -22.35 -12.13 11.48
CA GLU A 296 -21.20 -12.25 12.40
C GLU A 296 -19.86 -11.81 11.78
N ALA A 297 -19.88 -11.05 10.68
CA ALA A 297 -18.70 -10.66 9.93
C ALA A 297 -18.74 -9.21 9.42
N VAL A 298 -17.55 -8.64 9.17
CA VAL A 298 -17.42 -7.48 8.30
C VAL A 298 -17.52 -7.95 6.85
N ALA A 299 -18.61 -7.62 6.19
CA ALA A 299 -18.91 -8.12 4.85
C ALA A 299 -19.62 -7.07 3.99
N ARG A 300 -19.54 -7.27 2.68
CA ARG A 300 -20.29 -6.47 1.72
C ARG A 300 -21.75 -6.92 1.62
N ARG A 301 -22.64 -5.96 1.39
CA ARG A 301 -24.01 -6.14 0.92
C ARG A 301 -24.20 -5.34 -0.36
N VAL A 302 -24.91 -5.89 -1.33
CA VAL A 302 -25.35 -5.17 -2.52
C VAL A 302 -26.87 -5.07 -2.45
N ILE A 303 -27.41 -3.85 -2.50
CA ILE A 303 -28.84 -3.56 -2.38
C ILE A 303 -29.27 -2.57 -3.47
N PRO A 304 -30.54 -2.57 -3.88
CA PRO A 304 -31.03 -1.55 -4.80
C PRO A 304 -31.11 -0.18 -4.13
N VAL A 305 -30.94 0.89 -4.91
CA VAL A 305 -31.28 2.26 -4.49
C VAL A 305 -32.78 2.31 -4.16
N GLY A 306 -33.14 2.94 -3.03
CA GLY A 306 -34.54 3.00 -2.57
C GLY A 306 -35.11 1.68 -2.06
N TRP A 307 -34.26 0.71 -1.72
CA TRP A 307 -34.72 -0.53 -1.08
C TRP A 307 -35.56 -0.22 0.17
N GLY A 308 -36.71 -0.88 0.31
CA GLY A 308 -37.69 -0.49 1.33
C GLY A 308 -37.24 -0.65 2.78
N TYR A 309 -36.23 -1.48 3.03
CA TYR A 309 -35.61 -1.65 4.35
C TYR A 309 -34.59 -0.57 4.73
N ILE A 310 -34.31 0.37 3.82
CA ILE A 310 -33.39 1.48 4.09
C ILE A 310 -34.11 2.50 4.96
N ARG A 311 -33.66 2.66 6.20
CA ARG A 311 -34.22 3.65 7.13
C ARG A 311 -33.77 5.07 6.80
N GLY A 312 -32.57 5.22 6.24
CA GLY A 312 -32.04 6.52 5.86
C GLY A 312 -30.53 6.52 5.83
N TYR A 313 -29.97 7.72 5.72
CA TYR A 313 -28.54 7.93 5.56
C TYR A 313 -28.04 9.05 6.46
N ALA A 314 -26.83 8.91 6.98
CA ALA A 314 -26.04 10.06 7.41
C ALA A 314 -25.09 10.47 6.27
N ALA A 315 -24.97 11.77 6.04
CA ALA A 315 -24.10 12.39 5.06
C ALA A 315 -22.99 13.21 5.74
N PRO A 316 -21.92 12.57 6.28
CA PRO A 316 -20.85 13.28 6.94
C PRO A 316 -20.19 14.31 6.02
N LYS A 317 -19.85 15.47 6.59
CA LYS A 317 -19.20 16.59 5.88
C LYS A 317 -17.70 16.37 5.80
N TYR A 318 -17.29 15.40 4.99
CA TYR A 318 -15.89 15.10 4.73
C TYR A 318 -15.16 16.27 4.08
N ASP A 319 -13.87 16.39 4.35
CA ASP A 319 -12.97 17.26 3.61
C ASP A 319 -13.03 16.88 2.12
N ALA A 320 -12.98 17.89 1.25
CA ALA A 320 -12.68 17.62 -0.15
C ALA A 320 -11.34 16.89 -0.18
N ALA A 321 -11.29 15.73 -0.85
CA ALA A 321 -10.05 15.02 -1.03
C ALA A 321 -9.02 16.02 -1.59
N THR A 322 -7.97 16.34 -0.82
CA THR A 322 -6.84 17.07 -1.37
C THR A 322 -6.33 16.20 -2.49
N VAL A 323 -6.45 16.70 -3.71
CA VAL A 323 -6.15 15.97 -4.95
C VAL A 323 -4.65 15.71 -4.98
N THR A 324 -4.21 14.70 -4.25
CA THR A 324 -3.04 13.91 -4.61
C THR A 324 -3.63 12.71 -5.34
N PRO A 325 -3.39 12.58 -6.66
CA PRO A 325 -3.97 11.53 -7.45
C PRO A 325 -3.42 10.19 -6.94
N VAL A 326 -4.26 9.44 -6.21
CA VAL A 326 -4.15 7.98 -6.21
C VAL A 326 -4.87 7.51 -7.48
N PRO A 327 -4.30 6.60 -8.28
CA PRO A 327 -4.69 6.43 -9.67
C PRO A 327 -6.13 5.95 -9.77
N SER A 328 -7.01 6.85 -10.18
CA SER A 328 -8.22 6.47 -10.89
C SER A 328 -7.80 6.31 -12.34
N THR A 329 -8.12 5.14 -12.90
CA THR A 329 -7.69 4.60 -14.21
C THR A 329 -6.23 4.11 -14.22
N PRO A 330 -5.99 2.83 -14.58
CA PRO A 330 -4.66 2.43 -15.01
C PRO A 330 -4.26 3.28 -16.23
N GLU A 331 -3.05 3.83 -16.22
CA GLU A 331 -2.51 4.74 -17.25
C GLU A 331 -2.54 4.13 -18.67
N LYS A 332 -2.64 2.80 -18.77
CA LYS A 332 -2.79 2.05 -20.02
C LYS A 332 -4.10 1.28 -20.00
N SER A 333 -4.76 1.18 -21.15
CA SER A 333 -5.94 0.35 -21.32
C SER A 333 -5.64 -1.13 -21.07
N VAL A 334 -6.69 -1.92 -20.73
CA VAL A 334 -6.61 -3.39 -20.62
C VAL A 334 -6.02 -4.03 -21.90
N GLU A 335 -6.28 -3.42 -23.06
CA GLU A 335 -5.73 -3.87 -24.34
C GLU A 335 -4.21 -3.65 -24.46
N GLU A 336 -3.72 -2.47 -24.07
CA GLU A 336 -2.29 -2.15 -24.12
C GLU A 336 -1.50 -3.03 -23.15
N VAL A 337 -2.03 -3.25 -21.95
CA VAL A 337 -1.42 -4.16 -20.98
C VAL A 337 -1.46 -5.60 -21.46
N ALA A 338 -2.54 -6.04 -22.11
CA ALA A 338 -2.58 -7.37 -22.72
C ALA A 338 -1.52 -7.55 -23.82
N LYS A 339 -1.22 -6.51 -24.62
CA LYS A 339 -0.11 -6.52 -25.59
C LYS A 339 1.26 -6.62 -24.90
N GLU A 340 1.45 -5.92 -23.79
CA GLU A 340 2.70 -6.03 -23.00
C GLU A 340 2.87 -7.37 -22.30
N VAL A 341 1.76 -7.99 -21.86
CA VAL A 341 1.74 -9.35 -21.31
C VAL A 341 2.16 -10.36 -22.38
N LEU A 342 1.66 -10.23 -23.61
CA LEU A 342 2.10 -11.03 -24.76
C LEU A 342 3.58 -10.79 -25.10
N ALA A 343 4.08 -9.57 -24.91
CA ALA A 343 5.49 -9.22 -25.07
C ALA A 343 6.38 -9.65 -23.88
N GLY A 344 5.84 -10.35 -22.87
CA GLY A 344 6.59 -10.91 -21.75
C GLY A 344 6.99 -9.92 -20.66
N LYS A 345 6.56 -8.65 -20.73
CA LYS A 345 6.96 -7.60 -19.77
C LYS A 345 6.42 -7.81 -18.35
N TRP A 346 5.39 -8.64 -18.22
CA TRP A 346 4.65 -8.87 -16.98
C TRP A 346 4.94 -10.24 -16.34
N GLY A 347 5.97 -10.96 -16.77
CA GLY A 347 6.29 -12.28 -16.22
C GLY A 347 5.28 -13.37 -16.63
N ASN A 348 5.30 -14.51 -15.95
CA ASN A 348 4.44 -15.67 -16.24
C ASN A 348 3.74 -16.20 -14.97
N GLY A 349 2.66 -16.98 -15.16
CA GLY A 349 1.94 -17.63 -14.06
C GLY A 349 1.48 -16.66 -12.95
N GLU A 350 1.76 -17.02 -11.70
CA GLU A 350 1.37 -16.23 -10.51
C GLU A 350 2.14 -14.90 -10.38
N GLU A 351 3.37 -14.81 -10.89
CA GLU A 351 4.12 -13.54 -10.90
C GLU A 351 3.37 -12.47 -11.69
N ARG A 352 2.84 -12.85 -12.86
CA ARG A 352 2.03 -11.96 -13.71
C ARG A 352 0.77 -11.49 -13.02
N LYS A 353 0.05 -12.42 -12.38
CA LYS A 353 -1.17 -12.13 -11.65
C LYS A 353 -0.93 -11.15 -10.51
N ASN A 354 0.15 -11.35 -9.76
CA ASN A 354 0.53 -10.47 -8.65
C ASN A 354 0.96 -9.09 -9.15
N ARG A 355 1.74 -9.01 -10.23
CA ARG A 355 2.18 -7.73 -10.81
C ARG A 355 1.03 -6.93 -11.42
N LEU A 356 0.10 -7.57 -12.12
CA LEU A 356 -1.10 -6.91 -12.67
C LEU A 356 -2.01 -6.37 -11.56
N LYS A 357 -2.26 -7.17 -10.51
CA LYS A 357 -3.05 -6.73 -9.35
C LYS A 357 -2.37 -5.59 -8.60
N ALA A 358 -1.06 -5.66 -8.39
CA ALA A 358 -0.29 -4.60 -7.73
C ALA A 358 -0.28 -3.30 -8.56
N ALA A 359 -0.34 -3.41 -9.88
CA ALA A 359 -0.47 -2.28 -10.80
C ALA A 359 -1.93 -1.80 -11.00
N GLY A 360 -2.88 -2.34 -10.24
CA GLY A 360 -4.28 -1.90 -10.26
C GLY A 360 -5.13 -2.46 -11.41
N TYR A 361 -4.63 -3.46 -12.14
CA TYR A 361 -5.38 -4.13 -13.21
C TYR A 361 -6.15 -5.34 -12.71
N ASP A 362 -7.37 -5.54 -13.24
CA ASP A 362 -8.05 -6.82 -13.11
C ASP A 362 -7.36 -7.88 -13.98
N TYR A 363 -6.72 -8.84 -13.32
CA TYR A 363 -6.07 -9.97 -13.95
C TYR A 363 -7.01 -10.75 -14.88
N ALA A 364 -8.27 -10.96 -14.51
CA ALA A 364 -9.21 -11.73 -15.32
C ALA A 364 -9.54 -11.00 -16.63
N ALA A 365 -9.79 -9.70 -16.57
CA ALA A 365 -10.03 -8.86 -17.73
C ALA A 365 -8.81 -8.78 -18.66
N VAL A 366 -7.61 -8.58 -18.10
CA VAL A 366 -6.36 -8.57 -18.88
C VAL A 366 -6.10 -9.95 -19.50
N GLN A 367 -6.28 -11.04 -18.77
CA GLN A 367 -6.06 -12.39 -19.28
C GLN A 367 -7.09 -12.78 -20.36
N ALA A 368 -8.34 -12.35 -20.23
CA ALA A 368 -9.35 -12.51 -21.28
C ALA A 368 -8.96 -11.77 -22.56
N LYS A 369 -8.46 -10.53 -22.43
CA LYS A 369 -7.97 -9.74 -23.56
C LYS A 369 -6.66 -10.30 -24.16
N VAL A 370 -5.75 -10.84 -23.35
CA VAL A 370 -4.57 -11.60 -23.80
C VAL A 370 -5.01 -12.81 -24.61
N ASN A 371 -6.02 -13.55 -24.16
CA ASN A 371 -6.54 -14.71 -24.90
C ASN A 371 -7.23 -14.28 -26.21
N GLN A 372 -7.92 -13.15 -26.22
CA GLN A 372 -8.51 -12.56 -27.43
C GLN A 372 -7.44 -12.10 -28.43
N LEU A 373 -6.39 -11.42 -27.95
CA LEU A 373 -5.27 -10.96 -28.76
C LEU A 373 -4.38 -12.11 -29.21
N ALA A 374 -4.15 -13.14 -28.40
CA ALA A 374 -3.43 -14.34 -28.79
C ALA A 374 -4.14 -15.11 -29.92
N LYS A 375 -5.48 -15.03 -29.98
CA LYS A 375 -6.26 -15.52 -31.12
C LYS A 375 -6.20 -14.58 -32.35
N GLY A 376 -5.83 -13.31 -32.17
CA GLY A 376 -5.82 -12.26 -33.20
C GLY A 376 -4.44 -11.79 -33.69
N THR A 377 -3.33 -12.13 -33.02
CA THR A 377 -1.96 -11.83 -33.48
C THR A 377 -1.40 -12.98 -34.31
N SER A 378 -1.88 -13.10 -35.54
CA SER A 378 -1.12 -13.74 -36.60
C SER A 378 -0.05 -12.76 -37.10
N ASN A 379 1.07 -12.67 -36.39
CA ASN A 379 2.33 -12.26 -37.01
C ASN A 379 2.99 -13.47 -37.70
N GLN A 380 2.15 -14.30 -38.34
CA GLN A 380 2.60 -15.40 -39.16
C GLN A 380 3.04 -14.83 -40.51
N LYS A 381 4.31 -15.02 -40.86
CA LYS A 381 4.83 -14.76 -42.20
C LYS A 381 3.96 -15.51 -43.20
N SER A 382 3.78 -14.98 -44.41
CA SER A 382 3.03 -15.72 -45.44
C SER A 382 3.67 -17.10 -45.70
N ILE A 383 2.85 -18.07 -46.13
CA ILE A 383 3.33 -19.41 -46.51
C ILE A 383 4.48 -19.32 -47.52
N ASP A 384 4.46 -18.34 -48.44
CA ASP A 384 5.54 -18.08 -49.40
C ASP A 384 6.85 -17.67 -48.73
N ALA A 385 6.78 -16.76 -47.75
CA ALA A 385 7.96 -16.31 -47.00
C ALA A 385 8.58 -17.46 -46.19
N VAL A 386 7.75 -18.29 -45.56
CA VAL A 386 8.22 -19.48 -44.83
C VAL A 386 8.82 -20.50 -45.79
N ALA A 387 8.19 -20.76 -46.94
CA ALA A 387 8.72 -21.67 -47.96
C ALA A 387 10.12 -21.26 -48.45
N ARG A 388 10.35 -19.95 -48.68
CA ARG A 388 11.69 -19.44 -49.04
C ARG A 388 12.72 -19.64 -47.93
N GLU A 389 12.32 -19.53 -46.66
CA GLU A 389 13.21 -19.81 -45.54
C GLU A 389 13.52 -21.31 -45.37
N VAL A 390 12.57 -22.18 -45.73
CA VAL A 390 12.78 -23.63 -45.78
C VAL A 390 13.84 -24.00 -46.83
N ILE A 391 13.76 -23.40 -48.03
CA ILE A 391 14.76 -23.58 -49.09
C ILE A 391 16.15 -23.13 -48.62
N ARG A 392 16.23 -22.03 -47.86
CA ARG A 392 17.47 -21.54 -47.23
C ARG A 392 17.92 -22.34 -46.00
N GLY A 393 17.27 -23.46 -45.69
CA GLY A 393 17.68 -24.39 -44.62
C GLY A 393 17.34 -23.95 -43.19
N LYS A 394 16.65 -22.82 -42.98
CA LYS A 394 16.40 -22.25 -41.63
C LYS A 394 15.50 -23.11 -40.74
N TRP A 395 14.75 -24.03 -41.34
CA TRP A 395 13.75 -24.85 -40.67
C TRP A 395 14.17 -26.30 -40.45
N GLY A 396 15.43 -26.68 -40.73
CA GLY A 396 15.90 -28.06 -40.62
C GLY A 396 15.43 -28.95 -41.78
N ASN A 397 15.56 -30.28 -41.63
CA ASN A 397 15.23 -31.28 -42.65
C ASN A 397 14.28 -32.36 -42.10
N GLY A 398 13.69 -33.15 -42.99
CA GLY A 398 12.85 -34.31 -42.63
C GLY A 398 11.78 -34.04 -41.56
N ALA A 399 11.73 -34.92 -40.55
CA ALA A 399 10.76 -34.85 -39.46
C ALA A 399 10.90 -33.59 -38.59
N ASP A 400 12.12 -33.10 -38.40
CA ASP A 400 12.39 -31.89 -37.59
C ASP A 400 11.81 -30.63 -38.24
N ARG A 401 11.89 -30.53 -39.57
CA ARG A 401 11.23 -29.46 -40.32
C ARG A 401 9.73 -29.46 -40.11
N LYS A 402 9.10 -30.63 -40.24
CA LYS A 402 7.66 -30.78 -40.05
C LYS A 402 7.24 -30.35 -38.65
N LYS A 403 7.96 -30.83 -37.63
CA LYS A 403 7.73 -30.44 -36.24
C LYS A 403 7.85 -28.94 -36.03
N ARG A 404 8.93 -28.31 -36.50
CA ARG A 404 9.17 -26.87 -36.29
C ARG A 404 8.15 -25.97 -36.99
N ILE A 405 7.74 -26.32 -38.21
CA ILE A 405 6.73 -25.57 -38.98
C ILE A 405 5.36 -25.66 -38.31
N THR A 406 4.93 -26.87 -37.93
CA THR A 406 3.65 -27.07 -37.23
C THR A 406 3.64 -26.44 -35.84
N SER A 407 4.75 -26.53 -35.08
CA SER A 407 4.87 -25.86 -33.77
C SER A 407 4.89 -24.34 -33.89
N ALA A 408 5.33 -23.78 -35.02
CA ALA A 408 5.22 -22.36 -35.33
C ALA A 408 3.81 -21.97 -35.87
N GLY A 409 2.85 -22.90 -35.80
CA GLY A 409 1.45 -22.71 -36.13
C GLY A 409 1.14 -22.78 -37.63
N TYR A 410 2.09 -23.14 -38.49
CA TYR A 410 1.87 -23.20 -39.94
C TYR A 410 1.40 -24.58 -40.39
N ASP A 411 0.56 -24.62 -41.42
CA ASP A 411 0.26 -25.87 -42.11
C ASP A 411 1.49 -26.34 -42.90
N TYR A 412 2.13 -27.39 -42.39
CA TYR A 412 3.29 -28.00 -43.02
C TYR A 412 3.04 -28.45 -44.46
N SER A 413 1.87 -29.02 -44.75
CA SER A 413 1.53 -29.52 -46.08
C SER A 413 1.44 -28.38 -47.09
N ALA A 414 0.84 -27.26 -46.68
CA ALA A 414 0.74 -26.06 -47.51
C ALA A 414 2.11 -25.41 -47.76
N VAL A 415 2.98 -25.32 -46.73
CA VAL A 415 4.35 -24.82 -46.88
C VAL A 415 5.18 -25.74 -47.76
N GLN A 416 5.11 -27.06 -47.57
CA GLN A 416 5.88 -28.03 -48.35
C GLN A 416 5.43 -28.08 -49.82
N LYS A 417 4.12 -27.95 -50.09
CA LYS A 417 3.61 -27.77 -51.45
C LYS A 417 4.22 -26.54 -52.12
N ARG A 418 4.24 -25.40 -51.40
CA ARG A 418 4.81 -24.16 -51.93
C ARG A 418 6.33 -24.23 -52.15
N VAL A 419 7.08 -24.93 -51.28
CA VAL A 419 8.50 -25.21 -51.50
C VAL A 419 8.73 -26.00 -52.80
N ASN A 420 7.91 -27.02 -53.05
CA ASN A 420 8.02 -27.83 -54.27
C ASN A 420 7.67 -27.03 -55.54
N GLU A 421 6.75 -26.07 -55.46
CA GLU A 421 6.46 -25.14 -56.56
C GLU A 421 7.61 -24.18 -56.85
N LEU A 422 8.36 -23.75 -55.83
CA LEU A 422 9.50 -22.81 -55.96
C LEU A 422 10.81 -23.48 -56.41
N LEU A 423 10.88 -24.82 -56.40
CA LEU A 423 12.06 -25.61 -56.81
C LEU A 423 11.87 -26.32 -58.17
N LYS A 424 10.69 -26.15 -58.80
CA LYS A 424 10.47 -26.43 -60.21
C LYS A 424 10.87 -25.21 -61.02
#